data_AF-A0A259C8V4-F1
#
_entry.id   AF-A0A259C8V4-F1
#
_cell.length_a   1.000
_cell.length_b   1.000
_cell.length_c   1.000
_cell.angle_alpha   90.00
_cell.angle_beta   90.00
_cell.angle_gamma   90.00
#
_symmetry.space_group_name_H-M   'P 1'
#
loop_
_entity.id
_entity.type
_entity.pdbx_description
1 polymer ?
#
loop_
_entity_poly.entity_id
_entity_poly.type
_entity_poly.pdbx_seq_one_letter_code
_entity_poly.pdbx_strand_id
1 'polypeptide(L)'
;MPGGRRLWTVLDDAGDVVECLRHWIVHLEQTHASPNTIRAYVRHVVDFANFLGANGVGLHEASVSLYDSFLAWRLARRKDALPSPRLILLRKQETRVLAPSTRSQIQLAIKSFYRFYNGTDDFAVDTAEVNNAYDGHRIYKPFLEHISQRRTTRRKDRYLSGDPGRVQQQVLGKRLTPSEVLRLIEACGLARDAFLIVLLYNTGLRIGEALGLRHVDVDLAEKVVWVVPREDNANGARAKSGRTRGVPVHDYVL
;
A
#
# COMPACT_ATOMS: atom_id res chain seq x y z
N MET A 1 -3.56 -19.97 -22.81
CA MET A 1 -2.94 -18.62 -22.68
C MET A 1 -2.81 -18.30 -21.20
N PRO A 2 -1.63 -17.97 -20.68
CA PRO A 2 -1.52 -17.56 -19.28
C PRO A 2 -2.26 -16.22 -19.12
N GLY A 3 -3.26 -16.18 -18.23
CA GLY A 3 -4.33 -15.19 -18.18
C GLY A 3 -3.95 -13.79 -17.70
N GLY A 4 -2.90 -13.18 -18.25
CA GLY A 4 -2.53 -11.77 -18.04
C GLY A 4 -2.19 -11.36 -16.59
N ARG A 5 -2.25 -12.30 -15.64
CA ARG A 5 -1.95 -12.07 -14.23
C ARG A 5 -0.45 -11.84 -14.04
N ARG A 6 -0.10 -10.64 -13.59
CA ARG A 6 1.27 -10.29 -13.18
C ARG A 6 1.54 -10.92 -11.81
N LEU A 7 2.46 -11.87 -11.78
CA LEU A 7 2.95 -12.50 -10.56
C LEU A 7 4.25 -11.82 -10.13
N TRP A 8 4.48 -11.76 -8.82
CA TRP A 8 5.73 -11.24 -8.25
C TRP A 8 6.52 -12.40 -7.66
N THR A 9 7.82 -12.44 -7.95
CA THR A 9 8.74 -13.43 -7.37
C THR A 9 9.99 -12.69 -6.90
N VAL A 10 10.47 -13.06 -5.73
CA VAL A 10 11.71 -12.54 -5.15
C VAL A 10 12.79 -13.59 -5.34
N LEU A 11 13.91 -13.17 -5.91
CA LEU A 11 15.09 -14.00 -6.10
C LEU A 11 16.19 -13.52 -5.16
N ASP A 12 17.03 -14.44 -4.72
CA ASP A 12 18.28 -14.10 -4.02
C ASP A 12 19.43 -13.80 -5.00
N ASP A 13 20.63 -13.62 -4.46
CA ASP A 13 21.84 -13.32 -5.25
C ASP A 13 22.29 -14.49 -6.14
N ALA A 14 21.88 -15.73 -5.84
CA ALA A 14 22.13 -16.91 -6.66
C ALA A 14 21.07 -17.09 -7.77
N GLY A 15 20.00 -16.31 -7.73
CA GLY A 15 18.86 -16.43 -8.64
C GLY A 15 17.81 -17.43 -8.18
N ASP A 16 17.94 -17.97 -6.97
CA ASP A 16 17.00 -18.91 -6.38
C ASP A 16 15.79 -18.20 -5.77
N VAL A 17 14.64 -18.86 -5.78
CA VAL A 17 13.40 -18.30 -5.26
C VAL A 17 13.44 -18.25 -3.73
N VAL A 18 13.18 -17.08 -3.17
CA VAL A 18 13.04 -16.91 -1.72
C VAL A 18 11.67 -17.43 -1.28
N GLU A 19 11.58 -18.72 -0.98
CA GLU A 19 10.31 -19.44 -0.77
C GLU A 19 9.43 -18.84 0.34
N CYS A 20 10.01 -18.32 1.42
CA CYS A 20 9.22 -17.68 2.48
C CYS A 20 8.49 -16.41 1.99
N LEU A 21 9.10 -15.65 1.08
CA LEU A 21 8.47 -14.49 0.44
C LEU A 21 7.50 -14.92 -0.65
N ARG A 22 7.79 -15.99 -1.39
CA ARG A 22 6.89 -16.56 -2.39
C ARG A 22 5.55 -16.97 -1.76
N HIS A 23 5.59 -17.75 -0.67
CA HIS A 23 4.38 -18.18 0.04
C HIS A 23 3.57 -16.99 0.55
N TRP A 24 4.25 -15.96 1.09
CA TRP A 24 3.59 -14.74 1.53
C TRP A 24 2.95 -13.95 0.37
N ILE A 25 3.60 -13.86 -0.79
CA ILE A 25 3.04 -13.19 -1.97
C ILE A 25 1.78 -13.91 -2.45
N VAL A 26 1.81 -15.24 -2.53
CA VAL A 26 0.63 -16.05 -2.89
C VAL A 26 -0.51 -15.81 -1.89
N HIS A 27 -0.21 -15.72 -0.59
CA HIS A 27 -1.20 -15.35 0.43
C HIS A 27 -1.81 -13.96 0.21
N LEU A 28 -1.00 -12.96 -0.16
CA LEU A 28 -1.52 -11.63 -0.49
C LEU A 28 -2.43 -11.64 -1.73
N GLU A 29 -2.12 -12.47 -2.72
CA GLU A 29 -2.95 -12.64 -3.91
C GLU A 29 -4.30 -13.28 -3.57
N GLN A 30 -4.29 -14.32 -2.72
CA GLN A 30 -5.49 -15.01 -2.25
C GLN A 30 -6.39 -14.12 -1.37
N THR A 31 -5.81 -13.17 -0.65
CA THR A 31 -6.55 -12.18 0.16
C THR A 31 -7.06 -10.98 -0.66
N HIS A 32 -7.05 -11.09 -1.99
CA HIS A 32 -7.50 -10.05 -2.93
C HIS A 32 -6.77 -8.71 -2.76
N ALA A 33 -5.51 -8.71 -2.28
CA ALA A 33 -4.70 -7.51 -2.25
C ALA A 33 -4.48 -6.99 -3.68
N SER A 34 -4.57 -5.67 -3.87
CA SER A 34 -4.32 -5.10 -5.19
C SER A 34 -2.88 -5.39 -5.65
N PRO A 35 -2.61 -5.61 -6.95
CA PRO A 35 -1.26 -5.84 -7.45
C PRO A 35 -0.27 -4.72 -7.09
N ASN A 36 -0.77 -3.48 -6.95
CA ASN A 36 0.02 -2.34 -6.49
C ASN A 36 0.37 -2.44 -5.00
N THR A 37 -0.56 -2.94 -4.17
CA THR A 37 -0.30 -3.23 -2.75
C THR A 37 0.77 -4.30 -2.62
N ILE A 38 0.62 -5.41 -3.34
CA ILE A 38 1.59 -6.53 -3.35
C ILE A 38 2.97 -6.00 -3.74
N ARG A 39 3.07 -5.30 -4.87
CA ARG A 39 4.33 -4.70 -5.33
C ARG A 39 4.95 -3.78 -4.28
N ALA A 40 4.16 -2.91 -3.67
CA ALA A 40 4.65 -1.98 -2.66
C ALA A 40 5.15 -2.72 -1.42
N TYR A 41 4.41 -3.72 -0.96
CA TYR A 41 4.73 -4.53 0.21
C TYR A 41 5.99 -5.36 -0.03
N VAL A 42 6.06 -6.09 -1.13
CA VAL A 42 7.23 -6.88 -1.55
C VAL A 42 8.47 -6.00 -1.57
N ARG A 43 8.40 -4.81 -2.19
CA ARG A 43 9.53 -3.88 -2.21
C ARG A 43 10.00 -3.48 -0.80
N HIS A 44 9.08 -3.17 0.11
CA HIS A 44 9.45 -2.80 1.48
C HIS A 44 10.06 -3.95 2.26
N VAL A 45 9.55 -5.17 2.09
CA VAL A 45 10.09 -6.36 2.76
C VAL A 45 11.43 -6.77 2.18
N VAL A 46 11.62 -6.70 0.86
CA VAL A 46 12.92 -6.93 0.21
C VAL A 46 13.95 -5.89 0.66
N ASP A 47 13.58 -4.61 0.72
CA ASP A 47 14.46 -3.56 1.25
C ASP A 47 14.91 -3.87 2.69
N PHE A 48 14.02 -4.43 3.50
CA PHE A 48 14.31 -4.83 4.88
C PHE A 48 15.17 -6.11 4.93
N ALA A 49 14.86 -7.12 4.12
CA ALA A 49 15.65 -8.35 4.02
C ALA A 49 17.09 -8.05 3.60
N ASN A 50 17.28 -7.17 2.61
CA ASN A 50 18.61 -6.71 2.17
C ASN A 50 19.36 -5.97 3.28
N PHE A 51 18.65 -5.16 4.08
CA PHE A 51 19.25 -4.50 5.23
C PHE A 51 19.69 -5.52 6.29
N LEU A 52 18.86 -6.51 6.60
CA LEU A 52 19.21 -7.56 7.57
C LEU A 52 20.39 -8.40 7.07
N GLY A 53 20.39 -8.81 5.80
CA GLY A 53 21.49 -9.55 5.19
C GLY A 53 22.81 -8.79 5.23
N ALA A 54 22.79 -7.46 4.98
CA ALA A 54 23.97 -6.61 5.13
C ALA A 54 24.48 -6.50 6.58
N ASN A 55 23.65 -6.83 7.58
CA ASN A 55 24.03 -6.93 8.98
C ASN A 55 24.31 -8.38 9.43
N GLY A 56 24.30 -9.34 8.49
CA GLY A 56 24.53 -10.76 8.78
C GLY A 56 23.37 -11.46 9.51
N VAL A 57 22.15 -10.91 9.41
CA VAL A 57 20.97 -11.40 10.15
C VAL A 57 19.91 -11.92 9.17
N GLY A 58 19.32 -13.07 9.48
CA GLY A 58 18.21 -13.62 8.70
C GLY A 58 16.87 -12.94 9.02
N LEU A 59 15.88 -13.07 8.12
CA LEU A 59 14.51 -12.57 8.37
C LEU A 59 13.86 -13.13 9.65
N HIS A 60 14.29 -14.32 10.10
CA HIS A 60 13.79 -14.99 11.30
C HIS A 60 14.40 -14.46 12.61
N GLU A 61 15.54 -13.76 12.53
CA GLU A 61 16.30 -13.22 13.66
C GLU A 61 16.17 -11.70 13.80
N ALA A 62 15.28 -11.09 13.03
CA ALA A 62 15.05 -9.65 13.09
C ALA A 62 14.71 -9.21 14.53
N SER A 63 15.37 -8.14 14.98
CA SER A 63 15.17 -7.55 16.30
C SER A 63 14.61 -6.12 16.20
N VAL A 64 14.01 -5.61 17.28
CA VAL A 64 13.35 -4.29 17.25
C VAL A 64 14.41 -3.21 17.06
N SER A 65 15.60 -3.44 17.62
CA SER A 65 16.79 -2.63 17.40
C SER A 65 17.16 -2.57 15.92
N LEU A 66 17.23 -3.73 15.23
CA LEU A 66 17.52 -3.78 13.80
C LEU A 66 16.44 -3.11 12.96
N TYR A 67 15.17 -3.20 13.36
CA TYR A 67 14.09 -2.49 12.69
C TYR A 67 14.20 -0.96 12.86
N ASP A 68 14.50 -0.48 14.07
CA ASP A 68 14.76 0.94 14.32
C ASP A 68 15.99 1.43 13.52
N SER A 69 17.06 0.62 13.47
CA SER A 69 18.25 0.87 12.64
C SER A 69 17.91 0.88 11.15
N PHE A 70 17.02 0.00 10.68
CA PHE A 70 16.55 -0.01 9.30
C PHE A 70 15.80 1.27 8.94
N LEU A 71 14.90 1.76 9.81
CA LEU A 71 14.20 3.02 9.58
C LEU A 71 15.18 4.21 9.54
N ALA A 72 16.19 4.22 10.41
CA ALA A 72 17.26 5.22 10.39
C ALA A 72 18.12 5.12 9.12
N TRP A 73 18.45 3.92 8.67
CA TRP A 73 19.19 3.70 7.43
C TRP A 73 18.38 4.11 6.19
N ARG A 74 17.08 3.79 6.16
CA ARG A 74 16.19 4.15 5.04
C ARG A 74 16.10 5.67 4.85
N LEU A 75 16.24 6.42 5.93
CA LEU A 75 16.35 7.87 5.92
C LEU A 75 17.65 8.34 5.27
N ALA A 76 18.76 7.69 5.61
CA ALA A 76 20.11 8.03 5.14
C ALA A 76 20.33 7.67 3.66
N ARG A 77 19.62 6.65 3.15
CA ARG A 77 19.78 6.09 1.79
C ARG A 77 19.27 6.98 0.63
N ARG A 78 18.97 8.27 0.83
CA ARG A 78 18.85 9.23 -0.28
C ARG A 78 20.14 10.05 -0.41
N LYS A 79 20.95 9.56 -1.34
CA LYS A 79 22.20 10.07 -1.96
C LYS A 79 23.56 9.59 -1.41
N ASP A 80 23.92 9.68 -0.12
CA ASP A 80 25.36 9.57 0.21
C ASP A 80 25.76 8.73 1.46
N ALA A 81 24.94 7.80 1.95
CA ALA A 81 25.27 7.04 3.16
C ALA A 81 25.55 5.55 2.89
N LEU A 82 26.83 5.19 2.77
CA LEU A 82 27.29 3.81 3.00
C LEU A 82 27.14 3.46 4.50
N PRO A 83 26.86 2.20 4.83
CA PRO A 83 26.72 1.74 6.21
C PRO A 83 28.12 1.57 6.79
N SER A 84 28.57 2.47 7.64
CA SER A 84 29.67 2.15 8.53
C SER A 84 29.45 2.78 9.90
N PRO A 85 29.45 1.99 10.98
CA PRO A 85 29.44 2.51 12.35
C PRO A 85 30.71 3.33 12.69
N ARG A 86 31.65 3.50 11.74
CA ARG A 86 32.89 4.29 11.89
C ARG A 86 32.85 5.66 11.19
N LEU A 87 31.72 6.08 10.64
CA LEU A 87 31.61 7.39 9.98
C LEU A 87 31.21 8.47 10.99
N ILE A 88 32.09 9.47 11.17
CA ILE A 88 31.80 10.69 11.93
C ILE A 88 31.28 11.75 10.96
N LEU A 89 30.05 12.22 11.15
CA LEU A 89 29.44 13.28 10.35
C LEU A 89 29.91 14.66 10.82
N LEU A 90 30.71 15.35 9.99
CA LEU A 90 31.29 16.67 10.24
C LEU A 90 30.30 17.86 10.18
N ARG A 91 29.04 17.64 9.82
CA ARG A 91 28.02 18.70 9.71
C ARG A 91 26.71 18.27 10.36
N LYS A 92 26.09 19.15 11.15
CA LYS A 92 24.74 18.97 11.71
C LYS A 92 23.76 18.87 10.55
N GLN A 93 23.47 17.64 10.10
CA GLN A 93 22.41 17.42 9.13
C GLN A 93 21.10 17.87 9.78
N GLU A 94 20.29 18.62 9.03
CA GLU A 94 18.87 18.76 9.37
C GLU A 94 18.34 17.36 9.69
N THR A 95 17.62 17.22 10.80
CA THR A 95 16.98 15.95 11.18
C THR A 95 15.92 15.63 10.12
N ARG A 96 16.35 14.95 9.06
CA ARG A 96 15.44 14.44 8.05
C ARG A 96 14.57 13.40 8.76
N VAL A 97 13.27 13.40 8.50
CA VAL A 97 12.35 12.39 9.03
C VAL A 97 11.65 11.75 7.85
N LEU A 98 11.54 10.41 7.83
CA LEU A 98 10.72 9.74 6.83
C LEU A 98 9.31 10.32 6.89
N ALA A 99 8.73 10.55 5.71
CA ALA A 99 7.33 10.94 5.64
C ALA A 99 6.49 9.92 6.46
N PRO A 100 5.58 10.39 7.33
CA PRO A 100 4.74 9.52 8.17
C PRO A 100 4.01 8.44 7.38
N SER A 101 3.57 8.77 6.16
CA SER A 101 2.93 7.84 5.23
C SER A 101 3.87 6.71 4.79
N THR A 102 5.09 7.03 4.38
CA THR A 102 6.10 6.05 3.97
C THR A 102 6.47 5.12 5.13
N ARG A 103 6.70 5.67 6.32
CA ARG A 103 7.00 4.86 7.52
C ARG A 103 5.84 3.92 7.86
N SER A 104 4.61 4.41 7.72
CA SER A 104 3.41 3.60 7.97
C SER A 104 3.24 2.49 6.92
N GLN A 105 3.54 2.76 5.65
CA GLN A 105 3.52 1.74 4.58
C GLN A 105 4.57 0.65 4.80
N ILE A 106 5.79 1.04 5.17
CA ILE A 106 6.86 0.11 5.55
C ILE A 106 6.41 -0.76 6.73
N GLN A 107 5.92 -0.13 7.80
CA GLN A 107 5.44 -0.82 9.00
C GLN A 107 4.34 -1.82 8.68
N LEU A 108 3.38 -1.44 7.83
CA LEU A 108 2.26 -2.30 7.46
C LEU A 108 2.70 -3.49 6.61
N ALA A 109 3.63 -3.28 5.67
CA ALA A 109 4.19 -4.36 4.85
C ALA A 109 4.95 -5.39 5.71
N ILE A 110 5.83 -4.91 6.60
CA ILE A 110 6.62 -5.77 7.49
C ILE A 110 5.72 -6.51 8.48
N LYS A 111 4.71 -5.83 9.05
CA LYS A 111 3.68 -6.48 9.87
C LYS A 111 2.93 -7.57 9.10
N SER A 112 2.52 -7.30 7.86
CA SER A 112 1.81 -8.29 7.04
C SER A 112 2.66 -9.54 6.83
N PHE A 113 3.95 -9.37 6.46
CA PHE A 113 4.87 -10.48 6.31
C PHE A 113 5.02 -11.29 7.60
N TYR A 114 5.33 -10.65 8.73
CA TYR A 114 5.51 -11.38 9.99
C TYR A 114 4.21 -11.96 10.53
N ARG A 115 3.04 -11.37 10.27
CA ARG A 115 1.77 -11.99 10.67
C ARG A 115 1.54 -13.29 9.93
N PHE A 116 1.77 -13.29 8.62
CA PHE A 116 1.73 -14.49 7.79
C PHE A 116 2.77 -15.53 8.25
N TYR A 117 4.03 -15.12 8.40
CA TYR A 117 5.13 -16.00 8.79
C TYR A 117 4.90 -16.66 10.16
N ASN A 118 4.35 -15.92 11.12
CA ASN A 118 4.06 -16.44 12.46
C ASN A 118 2.72 -17.19 12.56
N GLY A 119 1.96 -17.33 11.46
CA GLY A 119 0.64 -17.97 11.47
C GLY A 119 -0.42 -17.21 12.29
N THR A 120 -0.28 -15.90 12.42
CA THR A 120 -1.20 -15.02 13.20
C THR A 120 -2.12 -14.19 12.31
N ASP A 121 -2.19 -14.53 11.02
CA ASP A 121 -3.19 -13.99 10.12
C ASP A 121 -4.43 -14.89 10.23
N ASP A 122 -5.43 -14.39 10.95
CA ASP A 122 -6.67 -15.10 11.25
C ASP A 122 -7.48 -15.19 9.95
N PHE A 123 -7.40 -16.35 9.28
CA PHE A 123 -8.22 -16.65 8.10
C PHE A 123 -9.54 -17.30 8.57
N ALA A 124 -10.32 -16.55 9.34
CA ALA A 124 -11.73 -16.88 9.51
C ALA A 124 -12.48 -16.33 8.30
N VAL A 125 -12.67 -17.17 7.29
CA VAL A 125 -13.79 -17.03 6.36
C VAL A 125 -15.04 -16.91 7.22
N ASP A 126 -15.88 -15.93 6.91
CA ASP A 126 -17.12 -15.58 7.60
C ASP A 126 -18.17 -16.70 7.42
N THR A 127 -17.89 -17.87 8.00
CA THR A 127 -18.83 -18.97 8.21
C THR A 127 -18.91 -19.21 9.70
N ALA A 128 -20.11 -19.03 10.21
CA ALA A 128 -20.56 -19.23 11.58
C ALA A 128 -19.83 -20.36 12.35
N GLU A 129 -19.54 -20.05 13.62
CA GLU A 129 -19.43 -20.99 14.75
C GLU A 129 -18.75 -22.34 14.49
N VAL A 130 -17.43 -22.44 14.67
CA VAL A 130 -16.83 -23.63 15.28
C VAL A 130 -15.69 -23.27 16.22
N ASN A 131 -16.01 -23.47 17.49
CA ASN A 131 -15.19 -23.75 18.64
C ASN A 131 -13.83 -24.47 18.45
N ASN A 132 -13.01 -24.26 19.49
CA ASN A 132 -12.08 -25.17 20.14
C ASN A 132 -10.59 -25.20 19.73
N ALA A 133 -9.81 -24.54 20.59
CA ALA A 133 -8.93 -25.19 21.57
C ALA A 133 -7.64 -25.90 21.10
N TYR A 134 -6.56 -25.53 21.79
CA TYR A 134 -5.26 -26.20 21.95
C TYR A 134 -4.32 -26.26 20.74
N ASP A 135 -3.19 -25.56 20.84
CA ASP A 135 -1.94 -26.30 21.07
C ASP A 135 -0.97 -25.50 21.97
N GLY A 136 -0.49 -26.17 23.01
CA GLY A 136 0.28 -25.65 24.14
C GLY A 136 1.79 -25.61 23.92
N HIS A 137 2.26 -25.57 22.67
CA HIS A 137 3.69 -25.54 22.36
C HIS A 137 4.03 -24.46 21.32
N ARG A 138 4.25 -23.23 21.80
CA ARG A 138 5.20 -22.29 21.19
C ARG A 138 5.59 -21.22 22.21
N ILE A 139 6.62 -21.54 23.01
CA ILE A 139 7.41 -20.56 23.77
C ILE A 139 8.36 -19.83 22.80
N TYR A 140 7.82 -19.34 21.69
CA TYR A 140 8.48 -18.37 20.83
C TYR A 140 7.54 -17.19 20.75
N LYS A 141 7.95 -16.07 21.34
CA LYS A 141 7.22 -14.81 21.22
C LYS A 141 7.49 -14.24 19.83
N PRO A 142 6.50 -14.16 18.92
CA PRO A 142 6.68 -13.52 17.63
C PRO A 142 7.37 -12.16 17.77
N PHE A 143 8.28 -11.86 16.86
CA PHE A 143 9.01 -10.58 16.75
C PHE A 143 8.13 -9.32 16.96
N LEU A 144 6.82 -9.41 16.64
CA LEU A 144 5.84 -8.34 16.77
C LEU A 144 4.66 -8.66 17.73
N GLU A 145 4.79 -9.66 18.60
CA GLU A 145 3.73 -10.08 19.54
C GLU A 145 3.31 -8.96 20.50
N HIS A 146 4.27 -8.16 20.96
CA HIS A 146 4.02 -6.97 21.78
C HIS A 146 3.17 -5.90 21.08
N ILE A 147 3.00 -6.00 19.75
CA ILE A 147 2.24 -5.06 18.93
C ILE A 147 0.88 -5.66 18.53
N SER A 148 0.73 -6.99 18.46
CA SER A 148 -0.52 -7.67 18.07
C SER A 148 -1.48 -7.93 19.23
N GLN A 149 -0.99 -8.11 20.47
CA GLN A 149 -1.81 -8.60 21.60
C GLN A 149 -2.46 -7.52 22.49
N ARG A 150 -2.38 -6.23 22.18
CA ARG A 150 -3.08 -5.20 22.98
C ARG A 150 -4.50 -4.94 22.47
N ARG A 151 -5.39 -5.92 22.62
CA ARG A 151 -6.82 -5.60 22.80
C ARG A 151 -6.95 -4.84 24.14
N THR A 152 -7.72 -3.74 24.11
CA THR A 152 -8.25 -2.93 25.24
C THR A 152 -7.47 -1.75 25.87
N THR A 153 -6.41 -1.21 25.27
CA THR A 153 -6.09 0.23 25.48
C THR A 153 -5.67 0.88 24.17
N ARG A 154 -6.34 1.99 23.77
CA ARG A 154 -6.03 2.80 22.58
C ARG A 154 -4.65 3.49 22.71
N ARG A 155 -3.55 2.74 22.79
CA ARG A 155 -2.20 3.29 22.60
C ARG A 155 -1.87 3.26 21.11
N LYS A 156 -1.60 4.44 20.56
CA LYS A 156 -1.16 4.65 19.17
C LYS A 156 0.09 3.80 18.92
N ASP A 157 0.09 2.98 17.87
CA ASP A 157 1.29 2.25 17.42
C ASP A 157 2.43 3.26 17.20
N ARG A 158 3.58 3.04 17.85
CA ARG A 158 4.76 3.94 17.81
C ARG A 158 5.22 4.25 16.38
N TYR A 159 5.04 3.31 15.45
CA TYR A 159 5.50 3.43 14.08
C TYR A 159 4.45 4.00 13.14
N LEU A 160 3.16 3.94 13.51
CA LEU A 160 2.08 4.55 12.75
C LEU A 160 1.86 5.99 13.23
N SER A 161 2.27 6.93 12.39
CA SER A 161 2.03 8.35 12.63
C SER A 161 1.17 8.93 11.51
N GLY A 162 0.27 9.80 11.94
CA GLY A 162 -0.65 10.54 11.10
C GLY A 162 -1.37 11.50 12.01
N ASP A 163 -1.33 12.77 11.65
CA ASP A 163 -2.27 13.77 12.15
C ASP A 163 -3.26 13.99 11.00
N PRO A 164 -4.50 13.47 11.13
CA PRO A 164 -5.53 13.63 10.11
C PRO A 164 -5.76 15.10 9.74
N GLY A 165 -5.64 16.01 10.71
CA GLY A 165 -5.83 17.45 10.48
C GLY A 165 -4.74 18.05 9.58
N ARG A 166 -3.47 17.72 9.85
CA ARG A 166 -2.36 18.15 8.97
C ARG A 166 -2.47 17.58 7.56
N VAL A 167 -2.85 16.31 7.42
CA VAL A 167 -3.04 15.68 6.11
C VAL A 167 -4.19 16.36 5.36
N GLN A 168 -5.30 16.64 6.04
CA GLN A 168 -6.43 17.35 5.45
C GLN A 168 -6.04 18.75 4.97
N GLN A 169 -5.32 19.53 5.77
CA GLN A 169 -4.85 20.87 5.37
C GLN A 169 -3.91 20.82 4.16
N GLN A 170 -3.00 19.84 4.11
CA GLN A 170 -2.13 19.64 2.94
C GLN A 170 -2.90 19.25 1.67
N VAL A 171 -3.99 18.48 1.81
CA VAL A 171 -4.85 18.11 0.67
C VAL A 171 -5.66 19.31 0.20
N LEU A 172 -6.21 20.10 1.13
CA LEU A 172 -6.95 21.32 0.82
C LEU A 172 -6.07 22.34 0.10
N GLY A 173 -4.83 22.55 0.54
CA GLY A 173 -3.87 23.44 -0.12
C GLY A 173 -3.41 22.98 -1.50
N LYS A 174 -3.76 21.77 -1.94
CA LYS A 174 -3.47 21.22 -3.27
C LYS A 174 -4.68 21.17 -4.20
N ARG A 175 -5.84 21.67 -3.76
CA ARG A 175 -7.04 21.70 -4.61
C ARG A 175 -6.85 22.74 -5.71
N LEU A 176 -7.09 22.31 -6.94
CA LEU A 176 -7.11 23.21 -8.08
C LEU A 176 -8.37 24.09 -8.02
N THR A 177 -8.19 25.36 -8.36
CA THR A 177 -9.27 26.31 -8.59
C THR A 177 -9.99 26.01 -9.92
N PRO A 178 -11.26 26.46 -10.11
CA PRO A 178 -11.97 26.25 -11.37
C PRO A 178 -11.21 26.78 -12.59
N SER A 179 -10.51 27.91 -12.46
CA SER A 179 -9.71 28.50 -13.54
C SER A 179 -8.45 27.69 -13.84
N GLU A 180 -7.80 27.09 -12.84
CA GLU A 180 -6.70 26.15 -13.05
C GLU A 180 -7.17 24.88 -13.77
N VAL A 181 -8.34 24.36 -13.43
CA VAL A 181 -8.92 23.19 -14.09
C VAL A 181 -9.28 23.51 -15.53
N LEU A 182 -9.86 24.68 -15.81
CA LEU A 182 -10.16 25.11 -17.18
C LEU A 182 -8.90 25.17 -18.03
N ARG A 183 -7.80 25.75 -17.51
CA ARG A 183 -6.51 25.76 -18.21
C ARG A 183 -5.98 24.37 -18.53
N LEU A 184 -6.20 23.39 -17.64
CA LEU A 184 -5.81 22.00 -17.91
C LEU A 184 -6.66 21.37 -19.02
N ILE A 185 -7.97 21.66 -19.04
CA ILE A 185 -8.89 21.20 -20.09
C ILE A 185 -8.49 21.80 -21.44
N GLU A 186 -8.24 23.11 -21.49
CA GLU A 186 -7.84 23.82 -22.72
C GLU A 186 -6.47 23.37 -23.25
N ALA A 187 -5.58 22.92 -22.38
CA ALA A 187 -4.27 22.39 -22.76
C ALA A 187 -4.32 20.94 -23.28
N CYS A 188 -5.46 20.25 -23.18
CA CYS A 188 -5.58 18.88 -23.65
C CYS A 188 -5.65 18.80 -25.18
N GLY A 189 -4.75 18.05 -25.80
CA GLY A 189 -4.79 17.80 -27.24
C GLY A 189 -5.85 16.77 -27.69
N LEU A 190 -6.44 16.02 -26.74
CA LEU A 190 -7.42 14.98 -27.02
C LEU A 190 -8.69 15.20 -26.17
N ALA A 191 -9.86 15.06 -26.79
CA ALA A 191 -11.15 15.14 -26.10
C ALA A 191 -11.28 14.11 -24.97
N ARG A 192 -10.63 12.95 -25.10
CA ARG A 192 -10.57 11.92 -24.05
C ARG A 192 -9.94 12.45 -22.76
N ASP A 193 -8.83 13.17 -22.88
CA ASP A 193 -8.07 13.64 -21.73
C ASP A 193 -8.78 14.83 -21.07
N ALA A 194 -9.39 15.71 -21.89
CA ALA A 194 -10.29 16.77 -21.45
C ALA A 194 -11.49 16.20 -20.68
N PHE A 195 -12.19 15.20 -21.25
CA PHE A 195 -13.31 14.53 -20.62
C PHE A 195 -12.92 13.88 -19.29
N LEU A 196 -11.74 13.25 -19.21
CA LEU A 196 -11.26 12.66 -17.96
C LEU A 196 -11.10 13.71 -16.86
N ILE A 197 -10.57 14.90 -17.18
CA ILE A 197 -10.42 16.00 -16.21
C ILE A 197 -11.79 16.51 -15.77
N VAL A 198 -12.70 16.77 -16.72
CA VAL A 198 -14.07 17.22 -16.44
C VAL A 198 -14.79 16.22 -15.53
N LEU A 199 -14.70 14.93 -15.84
CA LEU A 199 -15.32 13.87 -15.07
C LEU A 199 -14.77 13.83 -13.64
N LEU A 200 -13.44 13.78 -13.47
CA LEU A 200 -12.81 13.70 -12.15
C LEU A 200 -13.14 14.91 -11.27
N TYR A 201 -13.13 16.11 -11.86
CA TYR A 201 -13.39 17.35 -11.14
C TYR A 201 -14.83 17.43 -10.64
N ASN A 202 -15.81 17.05 -11.46
CA ASN A 202 -17.23 17.19 -11.12
C ASN A 202 -17.76 16.05 -10.26
N THR A 203 -17.22 14.85 -10.38
CA THR A 203 -17.75 13.64 -9.72
C THR A 203 -16.98 13.22 -8.48
N GLY A 204 -15.74 13.70 -8.32
CA GLY A 204 -14.84 13.23 -7.27
C GLY A 204 -14.47 11.75 -7.39
N LEU A 205 -14.66 11.13 -8.56
CA LEU A 205 -14.23 9.77 -8.83
C LEU A 205 -12.74 9.61 -8.55
N ARG A 206 -12.35 8.46 -8.01
CA ARG A 206 -10.93 8.12 -7.97
C ARG A 206 -10.46 7.84 -9.40
N ILE A 207 -9.21 8.20 -9.72
CA ILE A 207 -8.64 7.96 -11.05
C ILE A 207 -8.80 6.50 -11.51
N GLY A 208 -8.64 5.52 -10.62
CA GLY A 208 -8.84 4.11 -10.95
C GLY A 208 -10.29 3.70 -11.20
N GLU A 209 -11.26 4.45 -10.66
CA GLU A 209 -12.69 4.27 -10.96
C GLU A 209 -12.99 4.83 -12.35
N ALA A 210 -12.53 6.05 -12.65
CA ALA A 210 -12.73 6.69 -13.96
C ALA A 210 -12.08 5.91 -15.12
N LEU A 211 -10.84 5.41 -14.92
CA LEU A 211 -10.14 4.60 -15.92
C LEU A 211 -10.74 3.20 -16.11
N GLY A 212 -11.62 2.75 -15.21
CA GLY A 212 -12.29 1.45 -15.29
C GLY A 212 -13.70 1.52 -15.92
N LEU A 213 -14.16 2.71 -16.29
CA LEU A 213 -15.46 2.91 -16.92
C LEU A 213 -15.51 2.30 -18.32
N ARG A 214 -16.68 1.76 -18.67
CA ARG A 214 -17.06 1.34 -20.02
C ARG A 214 -18.23 2.19 -20.49
N HIS A 215 -18.51 2.22 -21.79
CA HIS A 215 -19.64 2.98 -22.34
C HIS A 215 -20.99 2.60 -21.69
N VAL A 216 -21.19 1.33 -21.37
CA VAL A 216 -22.36 0.80 -20.64
C VAL A 216 -22.55 1.39 -19.24
N ASP A 217 -21.51 1.95 -18.65
CA ASP A 217 -21.58 2.56 -17.31
C ASP A 217 -22.13 3.98 -17.32
N VAL A 218 -22.31 4.59 -18.50
CA VAL A 218 -22.77 5.97 -18.64
C VAL A 218 -24.24 5.94 -19.03
N ASP A 219 -25.10 6.27 -18.08
CA ASP A 219 -26.53 6.45 -18.32
C ASP A 219 -26.80 7.93 -18.63
N LEU A 220 -26.97 8.22 -19.92
CA LEU A 220 -27.25 9.59 -20.39
C LEU A 220 -28.68 10.04 -20.05
N ALA A 221 -29.63 9.10 -19.92
CA ALA A 221 -31.03 9.44 -19.64
C ALA A 221 -31.20 9.82 -18.16
N GLU A 222 -30.66 9.00 -17.28
CA GLU A 222 -30.71 9.22 -15.83
C GLU A 222 -29.60 10.15 -15.34
N LYS A 223 -28.64 10.51 -16.20
CA LYS A 223 -27.47 11.35 -15.89
C LYS A 223 -26.66 10.76 -14.74
N VAL A 224 -26.36 9.48 -14.84
CA VAL A 224 -25.63 8.72 -13.82
C VAL A 224 -24.44 8.02 -14.46
N VAL A 225 -23.28 8.16 -13.82
CA VAL A 225 -22.11 7.34 -14.10
C VAL A 225 -22.01 6.22 -13.08
N TRP A 226 -22.12 4.97 -13.53
CA TRP A 226 -22.03 3.77 -12.71
C TRP A 226 -20.59 3.32 -12.51
N VAL A 227 -20.09 3.39 -11.29
CA VAL A 227 -18.80 2.78 -10.95
C VAL A 227 -19.04 1.30 -10.69
N VAL A 228 -18.71 0.45 -11.67
CA VAL A 228 -18.80 -1.01 -11.56
C VAL A 228 -17.40 -1.59 -11.34
N PRO A 229 -17.14 -2.27 -10.20
CA PRO A 229 -15.88 -2.95 -9.97
C PRO A 229 -15.67 -4.10 -10.96
N ARG A 230 -14.52 -4.10 -11.64
CA ARG A 230 -14.15 -5.11 -12.62
C ARG A 230 -12.73 -5.60 -12.39
N GLU A 231 -12.50 -6.89 -12.60
CA GLU A 231 -11.17 -7.50 -12.48
C GLU A 231 -10.46 -7.65 -13.84
N ASP A 232 -11.21 -7.54 -14.94
CA ASP A 232 -10.82 -7.82 -16.32
C ASP A 232 -10.53 -6.57 -17.16
N ASN A 233 -10.35 -5.41 -16.51
CA ASN A 233 -10.02 -4.17 -17.22
C ASN A 233 -8.66 -4.31 -17.92
N ALA A 234 -8.62 -4.09 -19.24
CA ALA A 234 -7.42 -4.25 -20.07
C ALA A 234 -6.23 -3.37 -19.61
N ASN A 235 -6.52 -2.21 -19.03
CA ASN A 235 -5.54 -1.29 -18.46
C ASN A 235 -5.15 -1.61 -17.00
N GLY A 236 -5.73 -2.65 -16.41
CA GLY A 236 -5.50 -3.05 -15.02
C GLY A 236 -6.13 -2.13 -13.97
N ALA A 237 -6.99 -1.19 -14.36
CA ALA A 237 -7.68 -0.31 -13.42
C ALA A 237 -8.60 -1.09 -12.48
N ARG A 238 -8.60 -0.75 -11.19
CA ARG A 238 -9.45 -1.40 -10.17
C ARG A 238 -10.14 -0.37 -9.29
N ALA A 239 -11.44 -0.57 -9.06
CA ALA A 239 -12.22 0.20 -8.10
C ALA A 239 -12.00 -0.35 -6.68
N LYS A 240 -11.38 0.45 -5.81
CA LYS A 240 -10.94 0.00 -4.47
C LYS A 240 -12.10 -0.41 -3.55
N SER A 241 -13.28 0.17 -3.72
CA SER A 241 -14.44 -0.12 -2.84
C SER A 241 -15.01 -1.52 -3.04
N GLY A 242 -14.78 -2.14 -4.20
CA GLY A 242 -15.40 -3.43 -4.56
C GLY A 242 -16.93 -3.38 -4.63
N ARG A 243 -17.56 -2.20 -4.62
CA ARG A 243 -19.02 -2.01 -4.64
C ARG A 243 -19.46 -1.16 -5.81
N THR A 244 -20.54 -1.57 -6.45
CA THR A 244 -21.21 -0.79 -7.47
C THR A 244 -21.87 0.43 -6.84
N ARG A 245 -21.71 1.61 -7.46
CA ARG A 245 -22.42 2.84 -7.06
C ARG A 245 -22.71 3.73 -8.26
N GLY A 246 -23.86 4.38 -8.26
CA GLY A 246 -24.17 5.45 -9.21
C GLY A 246 -23.63 6.79 -8.71
N VAL A 247 -23.10 7.59 -9.61
CA VAL A 247 -22.69 8.98 -9.35
C VAL A 247 -23.53 9.88 -10.26
N PRO A 248 -24.48 10.65 -9.70
CA PRO A 248 -25.20 11.65 -10.48
C PRO A 248 -24.24 12.69 -11.04
N VAL A 249 -24.48 13.11 -12.27
CA VAL A 249 -23.65 14.11 -12.96
C VAL A 249 -24.52 15.21 -13.57
N HIS A 250 -23.92 16.38 -13.74
CA HIS A 250 -24.59 17.49 -14.39
C HIS A 250 -24.64 17.30 -15.92
N ASP A 251 -25.63 17.92 -16.55
CA ASP A 251 -25.88 17.86 -18.00
C ASP A 251 -24.68 18.24 -18.85
N TYR A 252 -23.81 19.13 -18.37
CA TYR A 252 -22.64 19.55 -19.14
C TYR A 252 -21.45 18.56 -19.05
N VAL A 253 -21.57 17.50 -18.22
CA VAL A 253 -20.53 16.47 -18.07
C VAL A 253 -20.70 15.35 -19.09
N LEU A 254 -21.92 15.07 -19.55
CA LEU A 254 -22.29 13.98 -20.46
C LEU A 254 -22.86 14.52 -21.77
#